data_AF-A0A559ICZ0-F1
#
_entry.id   AF-A0A559ICZ0-F1
#
_cell.length_a   1.000
_cell.length_b   1.000
_cell.length_c   1.000
_cell.angle_alpha   90.00
_cell.angle_beta   90.00
_cell.angle_gamma   90.00
#
_symmetry.space_group_name_H-M   'P 1'
#
loop_
_entity.id
_entity.type
_entity.pdbx_description
1 polymer ?
#
loop_
_entity_poly.entity_id
_entity_poly.type
_entity_poly.pdbx_seq_one_letter_code
_entity_poly.pdbx_strand_id
1 'polypeptide(L)'
;MLCYTVYDIMKTVIEFLHDPNTGQQQVLDFIRQLKLEAEKEQDTGKLQLFAFIIRGLEFLELHGVTHAFKNYFQTHREDGRPYTIMLLKELRDHVPLLEFRVNWKGSGAFRAVFFEWEYEGMQVLCFTRAVIKQTTFDDDFERIANEAESVYADFTANPEKYIKIGVEEHE
;
A
#
# COMPACT_ATOMS: atom_id res chain seq x y z
N MET A 1 -10.47 -40.81 5.42
CA MET A 1 -9.44 -40.04 4.69
C MET A 1 -9.71 -38.57 4.97
N LEU A 2 -8.95 -37.98 5.88
CA LEU A 2 -9.04 -36.56 6.23
C LEU A 2 -8.07 -35.81 5.31
N CYS A 3 -8.60 -35.07 4.33
CA CYS A 3 -7.81 -34.08 3.59
C CYS A 3 -7.57 -32.91 4.53
N TYR A 4 -6.38 -32.82 5.10
CA TYR A 4 -5.90 -31.58 5.70
C TYR A 4 -5.46 -30.69 4.55
N THR A 5 -6.23 -29.66 4.24
CA THR A 5 -5.70 -28.52 3.49
C THR A 5 -4.76 -27.81 4.46
N VAL A 6 -3.46 -28.06 4.32
CA VAL A 6 -2.45 -27.18 4.90
C VAL A 6 -2.64 -25.86 4.18
N TYR A 7 -3.35 -24.91 4.79
CA TYR A 7 -3.22 -23.53 4.40
C TYR A 7 -1.81 -23.17 4.79
N ASP A 8 -0.90 -23.23 3.83
CA ASP A 8 0.37 -22.53 3.95
C ASP A 8 -0.02 -21.06 4.12
N ILE A 9 0.05 -20.56 5.36
CA ILE A 9 -0.23 -19.15 5.63
C ILE A 9 0.97 -18.42 5.08
N MET A 10 0.92 -18.13 3.78
CA MET A 10 1.92 -17.33 3.10
C MET A 10 2.00 -16.01 3.85
N LYS A 11 3.15 -15.76 4.48
CA LYS A 11 3.40 -14.52 5.20
C LYS A 11 3.42 -13.39 4.17
N THR A 12 2.53 -12.42 4.31
CA THR A 12 2.58 -11.18 3.54
C THR A 12 3.38 -10.15 4.32
N VAL A 13 4.30 -9.45 3.64
CA VAL A 13 5.12 -8.37 4.20
C VAL A 13 4.93 -7.13 3.33
N ILE A 14 4.74 -5.98 3.96
CA ILE A 14 4.67 -4.70 3.27
C ILE A 14 6.04 -4.05 3.29
N GLU A 15 6.55 -3.71 2.11
CA GLU A 15 7.83 -3.02 1.98
C GLU A 15 7.65 -1.68 1.25
N PHE A 16 8.13 -0.60 1.87
CA PHE A 16 8.14 0.72 1.25
C PHE A 16 9.50 0.91 0.57
N LEU A 17 9.52 0.81 -0.76
CA LEU A 17 10.76 0.85 -1.52
C LEU A 17 11.52 2.16 -1.28
N HIS A 18 12.82 2.06 -1.07
CA HIS A 18 13.68 3.23 -1.09
C HIS A 18 13.97 3.66 -2.53
N ASP A 19 13.98 4.96 -2.79
CA ASP A 19 14.50 5.51 -4.02
C ASP A 19 16.02 5.35 -4.02
N PRO A 20 16.63 4.65 -4.99
CA PRO A 20 18.07 4.40 -4.97
C PRO A 20 18.93 5.64 -5.07
N ASN A 21 18.40 6.74 -5.60
CA ASN A 21 19.14 7.99 -5.79
C ASN A 21 19.08 8.89 -4.55
N THR A 22 17.99 8.83 -3.79
CA THR A 22 17.75 9.73 -2.66
C THR A 22 17.69 9.03 -1.30
N GLY A 23 17.53 7.71 -1.29
CA GLY A 23 17.30 6.90 -0.10
C GLY A 23 15.90 7.06 0.51
N GLN A 24 15.01 7.85 -0.09
CA GLN A 24 13.69 8.16 0.46
C GLN A 24 12.69 7.02 0.25
N GLN A 25 11.87 6.75 1.26
CA GLN A 25 10.79 5.76 1.18
C GLN A 25 9.47 6.48 0.92
N GLN A 26 9.19 6.77 -0.35
CA GLN A 26 8.26 7.83 -0.72
C GLN A 26 6.83 7.63 -0.24
N VAL A 27 6.32 6.40 -0.22
CA VAL A 27 4.99 6.12 0.36
C VAL A 27 4.98 6.30 1.87
N LEU A 28 6.00 5.81 2.57
CA LEU A 28 6.11 5.94 4.03
C LEU A 28 6.25 7.40 4.44
N ASP A 29 7.12 8.14 3.74
CA ASP A 29 7.34 9.57 3.97
C ASP A 29 6.06 10.36 3.70
N PHE A 30 5.31 10.02 2.64
CA PHE A 30 4.01 10.64 2.35
C PHE A 30 2.99 10.38 3.47
N ILE A 31 2.87 9.15 3.97
CA ILE A 31 1.96 8.79 5.06
C ILE A 31 2.35 9.52 6.36
N ARG A 32 3.65 9.61 6.67
CA ARG A 32 4.18 10.36 7.82
C ARG A 32 3.86 11.85 7.69
N GLN A 33 4.10 12.43 6.53
CA GLN A 33 3.81 13.84 6.26
C GLN A 33 2.31 14.14 6.39
N LEU A 34 1.45 13.27 5.85
CA LEU A 34 0.00 13.39 6.00
C LEU A 34 -0.42 13.45 7.47
N LYS A 35 0.14 12.58 8.32
CA LYS A 35 -0.15 12.58 9.76
C LYS A 35 0.31 13.88 10.41
N LEU A 36 1.55 14.30 10.15
CA LEU A 36 2.13 15.51 10.75
C LEU A 36 1.33 16.77 10.38
N GLU A 37 0.90 16.89 9.12
CA GLU A 37 0.05 17.98 8.68
C GLU A 37 -1.32 17.94 9.36
N ALA A 38 -1.94 16.76 9.43
CA ALA A 38 -3.22 16.57 10.07
C ALA A 38 -3.20 16.99 11.56
N GLU A 39 -2.15 16.60 12.29
CA GLU A 39 -1.97 16.96 13.70
C GLU A 39 -1.74 18.47 13.88
N LYS A 40 -0.88 19.07 13.03
CA LYS A 40 -0.58 20.49 13.07
C LYS A 40 -1.81 21.36 12.78
N GLU A 41 -2.63 20.95 11.82
CA GLU A 41 -3.84 21.67 11.39
C GLU A 41 -5.07 21.32 12.22
N GLN A 42 -4.98 20.30 13.10
CA GLN A 42 -6.11 19.70 13.79
C GLN A 42 -7.21 19.23 12.81
N ASP A 43 -6.80 18.74 11.64
CA ASP A 43 -7.69 18.26 10.59
C ASP A 43 -8.15 16.83 10.89
N THR A 44 -9.31 16.74 11.54
CA THR A 44 -9.98 15.46 11.86
C THR A 44 -10.26 14.59 10.62
N GLY A 45 -10.45 15.20 9.45
CA GLY A 45 -10.64 14.46 8.20
C GLY A 45 -9.36 13.75 7.78
N LYS A 46 -8.23 14.46 7.78
CA LYS A 46 -6.93 13.86 7.44
C LYS A 46 -6.49 12.82 8.47
N LEU A 47 -6.78 13.03 9.76
CA LEU A 47 -6.52 12.04 10.82
C LEU A 47 -7.31 10.75 10.59
N GLN A 48 -8.60 10.86 10.25
CA GLN A 48 -9.44 9.71 9.94
C GLN A 48 -8.95 8.98 8.67
N LEU A 49 -8.55 9.72 7.63
CA LEU A 49 -7.94 9.15 6.42
C LEU A 49 -6.66 8.38 6.76
N PHE A 50 -5.76 8.98 7.54
CA PHE A 50 -4.55 8.32 8.03
C PHE A 50 -4.86 7.02 8.78
N ALA A 51 -5.82 7.04 9.71
CA ALA A 51 -6.22 5.86 10.46
C ALA A 51 -6.72 4.72 9.55
N PHE A 52 -7.45 5.05 8.48
CA PHE A 52 -7.89 4.05 7.49
C PHE A 52 -6.77 3.55 6.59
N ILE A 53 -5.76 4.37 6.28
CA ILE A 53 -4.55 3.92 5.58
C ILE A 53 -3.84 2.84 6.41
N ILE A 54 -3.55 3.13 7.68
CA ILE A 54 -2.86 2.18 8.58
C ILE A 54 -3.63 0.86 8.70
N ARG A 55 -4.93 0.93 9.03
CA ARG A 55 -5.75 -0.30 9.15
C ARG A 55 -5.88 -1.06 7.84
N GLY A 56 -5.89 -0.36 6.71
CA GLY A 56 -5.91 -0.99 5.39
C GLY A 56 -4.60 -1.73 5.07
N LEU A 57 -3.45 -1.16 5.46
CA LEU A 57 -2.15 -1.81 5.35
C LEU A 57 -2.05 -3.03 6.28
N GLU A 58 -2.48 -2.92 7.54
CA GLU A 58 -2.55 -4.05 8.47
C GLU A 58 -3.43 -5.19 7.93
N PHE A 59 -4.56 -4.84 7.31
CA PHE A 59 -5.42 -5.82 6.66
C PHE A 59 -4.72 -6.54 5.49
N LEU A 60 -3.96 -5.82 4.68
CA LEU A 60 -3.18 -6.41 3.59
C LEU A 60 -2.08 -7.34 4.10
N GLU A 61 -1.37 -6.94 5.15
CA GLU A 61 -0.33 -7.75 5.77
C GLU A 61 -0.90 -9.05 6.38
N LEU A 62 -2.10 -8.98 6.97
CA LEU A 62 -2.72 -10.15 7.60
C LEU A 62 -3.36 -11.12 6.60
N HIS A 63 -3.93 -10.61 5.50
CA HIS A 63 -4.78 -11.41 4.61
C HIS A 63 -4.21 -11.61 3.20
N GLY A 64 -3.20 -10.84 2.83
CA GLY A 64 -2.60 -10.87 1.50
C GLY A 64 -3.51 -10.31 0.40
N VAL A 65 -2.93 -10.21 -0.80
CA VAL A 65 -3.57 -9.60 -1.97
C VAL A 65 -4.78 -10.39 -2.46
N THR A 66 -4.69 -11.72 -2.49
CA THR A 66 -5.78 -12.60 -2.97
C THR A 66 -7.07 -12.40 -2.18
N HIS A 67 -6.98 -12.24 -0.86
CA HIS A 67 -8.15 -12.02 -0.01
C HIS A 67 -8.69 -10.59 -0.19
N ALA A 68 -7.80 -9.61 -0.26
CA ALA A 68 -8.16 -8.20 -0.38
C ALA A 68 -8.78 -7.81 -1.73
N PHE A 69 -8.56 -8.60 -2.79
CA PHE A 69 -9.30 -8.46 -4.06
C PHE A 69 -10.73 -8.97 -4.00
N LYS A 70 -10.98 -10.02 -3.20
CA LYS A 70 -12.28 -10.72 -3.16
C LYS A 70 -13.22 -10.12 -2.13
N ASN A 71 -12.68 -9.50 -1.10
CA ASN A 71 -13.44 -9.04 0.06
C ASN A 71 -13.30 -7.55 0.25
N TYR A 72 -14.39 -6.92 0.67
CA TYR A 72 -14.34 -5.55 1.12
C TYR A 72 -13.73 -5.49 2.52
N PHE A 73 -12.82 -4.55 2.72
CA PHE A 73 -12.35 -4.18 4.05
C PHE A 73 -13.48 -3.49 4.81
N GLN A 74 -13.80 -4.01 5.99
CA GLN A 74 -14.84 -3.48 6.87
C GLN A 74 -14.20 -2.94 8.14
N THR A 75 -14.52 -1.69 8.48
CA THR A 75 -14.01 -1.01 9.69
C THR A 75 -15.05 -0.03 10.21
N HIS A 76 -14.69 0.79 11.20
CA HIS A 76 -15.54 1.82 11.77
C HIS A 76 -14.86 3.19 11.72
N ARG A 77 -15.67 4.21 11.45
CA ARG A 77 -15.33 5.63 11.63
C ARG A 77 -15.13 5.97 13.10
N GLU A 78 -14.55 7.13 13.39
CA GLU A 78 -14.43 7.66 14.76
C GLU A 78 -15.80 7.83 15.44
N ASP A 79 -16.84 8.17 14.68
CA ASP A 79 -18.22 8.25 15.18
C ASP A 79 -18.90 6.88 15.37
N GLY A 80 -18.16 5.78 15.22
CA GLY A 80 -18.64 4.41 15.40
C GLY A 80 -19.49 3.88 14.24
N ARG A 81 -19.71 4.65 13.17
CA ARG A 81 -20.48 4.17 12.01
C ARG A 81 -19.65 3.20 11.18
N PRO A 82 -20.27 2.13 10.63
CA PRO A 82 -19.57 1.17 9.79
C PRO A 82 -19.05 1.85 8.51
N TYR A 83 -17.90 1.40 8.05
CA TYR A 83 -17.23 1.86 6.86
C TYR A 83 -16.68 0.68 6.06
N THR A 84 -16.82 0.73 4.74
CA THR A 84 -16.48 -0.40 3.86
C THR A 84 -15.75 0.11 2.63
N ILE A 85 -14.62 -0.51 2.30
CA ILE A 85 -13.73 -0.07 1.23
C ILE A 85 -13.26 -1.28 0.42
N MET A 86 -13.22 -1.13 -0.89
CA MET A 86 -12.45 -2.04 -1.75
C MET A 86 -11.00 -1.52 -1.77
N LEU A 87 -10.12 -2.17 -1.01
CA LEU A 87 -8.74 -1.70 -0.80
C LEU A 87 -7.88 -1.84 -2.03
N LEU A 88 -8.09 -2.87 -2.85
CA LEU A 88 -7.24 -3.15 -3.99
C LEU A 88 -7.96 -2.97 -5.31
N LYS A 89 -7.20 -2.60 -6.33
CA LYS A 89 -7.62 -2.61 -7.72
C LYS A 89 -6.40 -2.86 -8.61
N GLU A 90 -6.56 -3.62 -9.68
CA GLU A 90 -5.54 -3.77 -10.71
C GLU A 90 -5.44 -2.50 -11.57
N LEU A 91 -4.22 -2.10 -11.91
CA LEU A 91 -3.95 -1.10 -12.94
C LEU A 91 -3.87 -1.80 -14.30
N ARG A 92 -5.02 -1.92 -14.98
CA ARG A 92 -5.18 -2.75 -16.19
C ARG A 92 -4.21 -2.41 -17.32
N ASP A 93 -3.88 -1.13 -17.47
CA ASP A 93 -2.99 -0.65 -18.53
C ASP A 93 -1.51 -0.65 -18.08
N HIS A 94 -1.24 -1.02 -16.82
CA HIS A 94 0.09 -1.03 -16.19
C HIS A 94 0.38 -2.35 -15.44
N VAL A 95 -0.10 -3.49 -15.95
CA VAL A 95 0.17 -4.79 -15.31
C VAL A 95 1.68 -5.03 -15.23
N PRO A 96 2.24 -5.49 -14.08
CA PRO A 96 1.56 -6.09 -12.92
C PRO A 96 1.32 -5.15 -11.73
N LEU A 97 1.23 -3.84 -11.96
CA LEU A 97 1.02 -2.87 -10.89
C LEU A 97 -0.41 -2.93 -10.31
N LEU A 98 -0.49 -2.69 -9.01
CA LEU A 98 -1.70 -2.68 -8.22
C LEU A 98 -1.89 -1.31 -7.53
N GLU A 99 -3.14 -0.96 -7.29
CA GLU A 99 -3.58 0.28 -6.63
C GLU A 99 -4.15 -0.07 -5.25
N PHE A 100 -3.50 0.43 -4.19
CA PHE A 100 -4.07 0.48 -2.84
C PHE A 100 -4.92 1.74 -2.68
N ARG A 101 -6.13 1.58 -2.14
CA ARG A 101 -7.22 2.57 -2.21
C ARG A 101 -7.84 2.80 -0.85
N VAL A 102 -7.72 4.02 -0.36
CA VAL A 102 -8.49 4.51 0.78
C VAL A 102 -9.17 5.80 0.39
N ASN A 103 -10.49 5.85 0.55
CA ASN A 103 -11.28 7.04 0.25
C ASN A 103 -11.76 7.64 1.55
N TRP A 104 -11.76 8.97 1.67
CA TRP A 104 -12.41 9.63 2.79
C TRP A 104 -13.07 10.93 2.38
N LYS A 105 -14.35 11.07 2.75
CA LYS A 105 -15.12 12.27 2.44
C LYS A 105 -14.56 13.43 3.27
N GLY A 106 -14.04 14.45 2.59
CA GLY A 106 -13.49 15.66 3.22
C GLY A 106 -11.99 15.82 3.04
N SER A 107 -11.25 14.73 2.80
CA SER A 107 -9.78 14.78 2.64
C SER A 107 -9.30 14.24 1.31
N GLY A 108 -10.13 13.48 0.59
CA GLY A 108 -9.84 12.98 -0.76
C GLY A 108 -9.65 11.48 -0.79
N ALA A 109 -8.96 11.01 -1.81
CA ALA A 109 -8.79 9.61 -2.14
C ALA A 109 -7.29 9.26 -2.16
N PHE A 110 -6.79 8.71 -1.05
CA PHE A 110 -5.43 8.19 -0.99
C PHE A 110 -5.27 7.00 -1.91
N ARG A 111 -4.22 7.04 -2.72
CA ARG A 111 -3.79 5.99 -3.62
C ARG A 111 -2.31 5.72 -3.42
N ALA A 112 -1.96 4.45 -3.40
CA ALA A 112 -0.57 4.04 -3.51
C ALA A 112 -0.43 2.96 -4.57
N VAL A 113 0.63 3.05 -5.37
CA VAL A 113 0.97 2.06 -6.39
C VAL A 113 1.97 1.08 -5.78
N PHE A 114 1.76 -0.19 -6.02
CA PHE A 114 2.64 -1.26 -5.57
C PHE A 114 2.63 -2.44 -6.54
N PHE A 115 3.55 -3.38 -6.35
CA PHE A 115 3.54 -4.67 -7.05
C PHE A 115 3.89 -5.80 -6.08
N GLU A 116 3.59 -7.03 -6.46
CA GLU A 116 3.94 -8.22 -5.70
C GLU A 116 5.33 -8.73 -6.08
N TRP A 117 6.10 -9.17 -5.09
CA TRP A 117 7.35 -9.88 -5.26
C TRP A 117 7.38 -11.10 -4.33
N GLU A 118 7.76 -12.25 -4.86
CA GLU A 118 7.93 -13.46 -4.07
C GLU A 118 9.39 -13.59 -3.65
N TYR A 119 9.63 -13.66 -2.34
CA TYR A 119 10.97 -13.82 -1.77
C TYR A 119 10.94 -14.82 -0.61
N GLU A 120 11.71 -15.90 -0.71
CA GLU A 120 11.80 -16.96 0.30
C GLU A 120 10.43 -17.51 0.75
N GLY A 121 9.49 -17.64 -0.17
CA GLY A 121 8.13 -18.11 0.11
C GLY A 121 7.21 -17.08 0.80
N MET A 122 7.65 -15.83 0.93
CA MET A 122 6.84 -14.71 1.41
C MET A 122 6.29 -13.89 0.25
N GLN A 123 5.08 -13.37 0.42
CA GLN A 123 4.51 -12.37 -0.47
C GLN A 123 4.95 -10.98 0.00
N VAL A 124 5.84 -10.34 -0.74
CA VAL A 124 6.28 -8.97 -0.46
C VAL A 124 5.46 -8.00 -1.31
N LEU A 125 4.83 -7.02 -0.67
CA LEU A 125 4.08 -5.95 -1.34
C LEU A 125 4.97 -4.70 -1.42
N CYS A 126 5.52 -4.46 -2.59
CA CYS A 126 6.53 -3.43 -2.84
C CYS A 126 5.86 -2.10 -3.22
N PHE A 127 5.68 -1.21 -2.26
CA PHE A 127 5.04 0.10 -2.44
C PHE A 127 6.03 1.13 -3.00
N THR A 128 5.65 1.81 -4.09
CA THR A 128 6.55 2.69 -4.86
C THR A 128 6.28 4.18 -4.62
N ARG A 129 5.03 4.62 -4.85
CA ARG A 129 4.59 6.02 -4.80
C ARG A 129 3.13 6.13 -4.35
N ALA A 130 2.78 7.27 -3.76
CA ALA A 130 1.44 7.55 -3.28
C ALA A 130 1.01 8.98 -3.57
N VAL A 131 -0.31 9.20 -3.63
CA VAL A 131 -0.94 10.50 -3.86
C VAL A 131 -2.31 10.57 -3.17
N ILE A 132 -2.79 11.77 -2.88
CA ILE A 132 -4.19 12.01 -2.51
C ILE A 132 -4.89 12.67 -3.70
N LYS A 133 -5.79 11.93 -4.33
CA LYS A 133 -6.62 12.44 -5.42
C LYS A 133 -7.77 13.27 -4.88
N GLN A 134 -8.02 14.43 -5.49
CA GLN A 134 -9.23 15.24 -5.22
C GLN A 134 -10.31 15.04 -6.28
N THR A 135 -9.95 14.51 -7.44
CA THR A 135 -10.85 14.27 -8.58
C THR A 135 -10.78 12.82 -9.05
N THR A 136 -11.75 12.42 -9.88
CA THR A 136 -11.83 11.03 -10.39
C THR A 136 -10.68 10.73 -11.34
N PHE A 137 -10.46 11.63 -12.30
CA PHE A 137 -9.29 11.64 -13.17
C PHE A 137 -8.23 12.56 -12.58
N ASP A 138 -6.97 12.14 -12.63
CA ASP A 138 -5.85 12.77 -11.94
C ASP A 138 -4.56 12.42 -12.68
N ASP A 139 -3.97 13.42 -13.34
CA ASP A 139 -2.75 13.27 -14.13
C ASP A 139 -1.54 12.91 -13.28
N ASP A 140 -1.53 13.31 -12.00
CA ASP A 140 -0.47 12.93 -11.07
C ASP A 140 -0.53 11.44 -10.75
N PHE A 141 -1.74 10.87 -10.61
CA PHE A 141 -1.88 9.44 -10.42
C PHE A 141 -1.36 8.63 -11.63
N GLU A 142 -1.68 9.09 -12.84
CA GLU A 142 -1.19 8.46 -14.07
C GLU A 142 0.34 8.56 -14.18
N ARG A 143 0.89 9.73 -13.85
CA ARG A 143 2.35 9.93 -13.82
C ARG A 143 3.03 8.97 -12.85
N ILE A 144 2.54 8.82 -11.61
CA ILE A 144 3.17 7.91 -10.66
C ILE A 144 3.00 6.43 -11.03
N ALA A 145 1.95 6.07 -11.78
CA ALA A 145 1.80 4.71 -12.32
C ALA A 145 2.88 4.41 -13.36
N ASN A 146 3.11 5.31 -14.31
CA ASN A 146 4.20 5.20 -15.30
C ASN A 146 5.59 5.18 -14.65
N GLU A 147 5.82 6.02 -13.62
CA GLU A 147 7.06 5.97 -12.83
C GLU A 147 7.24 4.61 -12.14
N ALA A 148 6.17 4.05 -11.59
CA ALA A 148 6.20 2.75 -10.93
C ALA A 148 6.48 1.58 -11.90
N GLU A 149 6.11 1.68 -13.18
CA GLU A 149 6.49 0.67 -14.19
C GLU A 149 8.01 0.64 -14.40
N SER A 150 8.63 1.83 -14.43
CA SER A 150 10.09 1.94 -14.56
C SER A 150 10.78 1.38 -13.32
N VAL A 151 10.22 1.63 -12.13
CA VAL A 151 10.72 1.05 -10.88
C VAL A 151 10.55 -0.47 -10.88
N TYR A 152 9.40 -0.99 -11.32
CA TYR A 152 9.17 -2.44 -11.41
C TYR A 152 10.17 -3.11 -12.36
N ALA A 153 10.37 -2.55 -13.56
CA ALA A 153 11.32 -3.10 -14.52
C ALA A 153 12.75 -3.16 -13.96
N ASP A 154 13.22 -2.08 -13.31
CA ASP A 154 14.56 -2.08 -12.69
C ASP A 154 14.64 -2.98 -11.46
N PHE A 155 13.58 -3.02 -10.63
CA PHE A 155 13.49 -3.89 -9.46
C PHE A 155 13.60 -5.37 -9.84
N THR A 156 12.91 -5.80 -10.90
CA THR A 156 12.98 -7.21 -11.34
C THR A 156 14.39 -7.63 -11.78
N ALA A 157 15.21 -6.68 -12.22
CA ALA A 157 16.61 -6.93 -12.56
C ALA A 157 17.55 -6.81 -11.36
N ASN A 158 17.28 -5.88 -10.43
CA ASN A 158 18.18 -5.49 -9.33
C ASN A 158 17.40 -5.21 -8.03
N PRO A 159 16.77 -6.21 -7.39
CA PRO A 159 15.90 -5.98 -6.22
C PRO A 159 16.65 -5.39 -5.02
N GLU A 160 17.92 -5.75 -4.83
CA GLU A 160 18.81 -5.25 -3.77
C GLU A 160 19.07 -3.74 -3.84
N LYS A 161 18.82 -3.14 -5.01
CA LYS A 161 18.88 -1.69 -5.21
C LYS A 161 17.77 -0.97 -4.48
N TYR A 162 16.68 -1.64 -4.12
CA TYR A 162 15.43 -1.05 -3.60
C TYR A 162 14.96 -1.60 -2.25
N ILE A 163 15.44 -2.78 -1.87
CA ILE A 163 15.14 -3.43 -0.58
C ILE A 163 16.43 -4.04 -0.04
N LYS A 164 16.64 -3.95 1.27
CA LYS A 164 17.69 -4.70 1.97
C LYS A 164 17.07 -5.85 2.74
N ILE A 165 16.89 -7.01 2.11
CA ILE A 165 16.48 -8.21 2.85
C ILE A 165 17.73 -8.86 3.45
N GLY A 166 17.76 -9.04 4.78
CA GLY A 166 18.80 -9.78 5.49
C GLY A 166 19.61 -9.06 6.57
N VAL A 167 19.14 -7.94 7.15
CA VAL A 167 19.81 -7.32 8.32
C VAL A 167 18.78 -6.89 9.38
N GLU A 168 18.10 -7.86 9.98
CA GLU A 168 17.68 -7.72 11.38
C GLU A 168 18.63 -8.58 12.22
N GLU A 169 19.81 -8.02 12.54
CA GLU A 169 20.47 -8.42 13.78
C GLU A 169 19.59 -7.87 14.90
N HIS A 170 18.79 -8.74 15.51
CA HIS A 170 18.21 -8.47 16.81
C HIS A 170 19.35 -8.25 17.81
N GLU A 171 19.65 -6.99 18.14
CA GLU A 171 20.30 -6.62 19.41
C GLU A 171 19.24 -6.28 20.48
#